data_AF-D6U087-F1
#
_entry.id   AF-D6U087-F1
#
_cell.length_a   1.000
_cell.length_b   1.000
_cell.length_c   1.000
_cell.angle_alpha   90.00
_cell.angle_beta   90.00
_cell.angle_gamma   90.00
#
_symmetry.space_group_name_H-M   'P 1'
#
loop_
_entity.id
_entity.type
_entity.pdbx_description
1 polymer ?
#
loop_
_entity_poly.entity_id
_entity_poly.type
_entity_poly.pdbx_seq_one_letter_code
_entity_poly.pdbx_strand_id
1 'polypeptide(L)' 'MPTLEKFCEHDLVMWHYRQGQKNVPAPAVVIRQEADGVVIRVKVEGSVKQVVVAPEQLSHR' A
#
# COMPACT_ATOMS: atom_id res chain seq x y z
N MET A 1 0.24 -20.27 -11.54
CA MET A 1 -0.67 -19.27 -10.94
C MET A 1 0.15 -18.53 -9.91
N PRO A 2 0.49 -17.24 -10.10
CA PRO A 2 1.22 -16.50 -9.08
C PRO A 2 0.29 -16.35 -7.87
N THR A 3 0.71 -16.89 -6.74
CA THR A 3 0.09 -16.69 -5.43
C THR A 3 0.06 -15.19 -5.17
N LEU A 4 -1.15 -14.59 -5.12
CA LEU A 4 -1.36 -13.27 -4.55
C LEU A 4 -0.64 -13.26 -3.20
N GLU A 5 0.46 -12.51 -3.07
CA GLU A 5 1.06 -12.26 -1.76
C GLU A 5 -0.05 -11.67 -0.88
N LYS A 6 -0.44 -12.42 0.14
CA LYS A 6 -1.53 -12.03 1.04
C LYS A 6 -0.96 -11.03 2.05
N PHE A 7 -1.16 -9.76 1.77
CA PHE A 7 -0.96 -8.70 2.75
C PHE A 7 -1.89 -8.93 3.94
N CYS A 8 -1.31 -9.09 5.12
CA CYS A 8 -2.05 -9.30 6.36
C CYS A 8 -2.31 -7.95 7.05
N GLU A 9 -3.37 -7.91 7.86
CA GLU A 9 -3.66 -6.74 8.67
C GLU A 9 -2.49 -6.42 9.61
N HIS A 10 -2.13 -5.14 9.71
CA HIS A 10 -0.97 -4.61 10.42
C HIS A 10 0.41 -4.86 9.77
N ASP A 11 0.47 -5.47 8.58
CA ASP A 11 1.73 -5.59 7.84
C ASP A 11 2.32 -4.21 7.53
N LEU A 12 3.63 -4.08 7.73
CA LEU A 12 4.39 -2.92 7.30
C LEU A 12 4.80 -3.13 5.84
N VAL A 13 4.36 -2.22 4.98
CA VAL A 13 4.58 -2.29 3.53
C VAL A 13 5.16 -0.99 3.01
N MET A 14 5.81 -1.05 1.86
CA MET A 14 6.20 0.11 1.07
C MET A 14 5.19 0.31 -0.06
N TRP A 15 4.53 1.46 -0.09
CA TRP A 15 3.63 1.83 -1.17
C TRP A 15 4.36 2.69 -2.21
N HIS A 16 4.39 2.23 -3.44
CA HIS A 16 4.99 2.94 -4.56
C HIS A 16 3.92 3.77 -5.29
N TYR A 17 3.72 5.01 -4.86
CA TYR A 17 2.72 5.91 -5.45
C TYR A 17 3.36 6.89 -6.45
N ARG A 18 2.56 7.34 -7.41
CA ARG A 18 2.99 8.37 -8.38
C ARG A 18 2.66 9.76 -7.84
N GLN A 19 3.68 10.59 -7.65
CA GLN A 19 3.53 12.02 -7.40
C GLN A 19 4.06 12.78 -8.62
N GLY A 20 3.15 13.18 -9.52
CA GLY A 20 3.53 13.71 -10.83
C GLY A 20 4.22 12.66 -11.70
N GLN A 21 5.44 12.95 -12.18
CA GLN A 21 6.24 12.02 -12.99
C GLN A 21 7.15 11.09 -12.18
N LYS A 22 7.15 11.19 -10.84
CA LYS A 22 8.06 10.39 -9.98
C LYS A 22 7.30 9.31 -9.23
N ASN A 23 7.86 8.10 -9.21
CA ASN A 23 7.46 7.05 -8.27
C ASN A 23 8.13 7.33 -6.93
N VAL A 24 7.32 7.54 -5.90
CA VAL A 24 7.79 7.85 -4.54
C VAL A 24 7.40 6.68 -3.63
N PRO A 25 8.36 6.01 -2.97
CA PRO A 25 8.05 5.01 -1.96
C PRO A 25 7.58 5.70 -0.67
N ALA A 26 6.43 5.29 -0.13
CA ALA A 26 5.93 5.74 1.16
C ALA A 26 5.67 4.54 2.09
N PRO A 27 6.19 4.56 3.33
CA PRO A 27 5.91 3.52 4.31
C PRO A 27 4.43 3.58 4.72
N ALA A 28 3.77 2.43 4.70
CA ALA A 28 2.37 2.31 5.04
C ALA A 28 2.11 1.05 5.90
N VAL A 29 0.93 1.01 6.50
CA VAL A 29 0.43 -0.13 7.27
C VAL A 29 -0.81 -0.67 6.60
N VAL A 30 -0.88 -1.99 6.40
CA VAL A 30 -2.08 -2.64 5.89
C VAL A 30 -3.16 -2.63 6.96
N ILE A 31 -4.36 -2.17 6.59
CA ILE A 31 -5.54 -2.09 7.48
C ILE A 31 -6.51 -3.22 7.22
N ARG A 32 -6.64 -3.65 5.97
CA ARG A 32 -7.42 -4.83 5.56
C ARG A 32 -7.21 -5.10 4.09
N GLN A 33 -7.57 -6.31 3.66
CA GLN A 33 -7.65 -6.67 2.26
C GLN A 33 -9.13 -6.74 1.83
N GLU A 34 -9.45 -6.13 0.70
CA GLU A 34 -10.77 -6.14 0.07
C GLU A 34 -10.70 -6.94 -1.25
N ALA A 35 -11.84 -7.20 -1.89
CA ALA A 35 -11.88 -7.93 -3.15
C ALA A 35 -11.10 -7.22 -4.27
N ASP A 36 -11.11 -5.88 -4.25
CA ASP A 36 -10.56 -5.03 -5.31
C ASP A 36 -9.18 -4.44 -4.98
N GLY A 37 -8.58 -4.80 -3.83
CA GLY A 37 -7.26 -4.31 -3.46
C GLY A 37 -6.91 -4.41 -1.98
N VAL A 38 -5.89 -3.67 -1.56
CA VAL A 38 -5.41 -3.60 -0.18
C VAL A 38 -5.67 -2.21 0.36
N VAL A 39 -6.35 -2.11 1.50
CA VAL A 39 -6.53 -0.86 2.21
C VAL A 39 -5.32 -0.62 3.07
N ILE A 40 -4.59 0.46 2.80
CA ILE A 40 -3.42 0.87 3.59
C ILE A 40 -3.68 2.20 4.29
N ARG A 41 -3.02 2.39 5.43
CA ARG A 41 -2.88 3.67 6.11
C ARG A 41 -1.47 4.18 5.92
N VAL A 42 -1.35 5.36 5.33
CA VAL A 42 -0.08 5.97 4.93
C VAL A 42 -0.03 7.43 5.37
N LYS A 43 1.18 7.94 5.65
CA LYS A 43 1.42 9.36 5.89
C LYS A 43 2.06 9.99 4.66
N VAL A 44 1.32 10.86 3.95
CA VAL A 44 1.78 11.58 2.76
C VAL A 44 1.51 13.06 2.97
N GLU A 45 2.49 13.93 2.62
CA GLU A 45 2.36 15.39 2.76
C GLU A 45 1.93 15.84 4.17
N GLY A 46 2.48 15.18 5.20
CA GLY A 46 2.18 15.49 6.60
C GLY A 46 0.84 14.97 7.11
N SER A 47 -0.03 14.44 6.24
CA SER A 47 -1.37 13.96 6.58
C SER A 47 -1.45 12.43 6.56
N VAL A 48 -2.19 11.86 7.51
CA VAL A 48 -2.50 10.42 7.51
C VAL A 48 -3.77 10.19 6.69
N LYS A 49 -3.69 9.28 5.71
CA LYS A 49 -4.82 8.92 4.83
C LYS A 49 -4.96 7.41 4.76
N GLN A 50 -6.18 6.95 4.53
CA GLN A 50 -6.44 5.57 4.12
C GLN A 50 -6.71 5.55 2.63
N VAL A 51 -6.08 4.63 1.91
CA VAL A 51 -6.21 4.51 0.46
C VAL A 51 -6.30 3.04 0.08
N VAL A 52 -7.13 2.75 -0.93
CA VAL A 52 -7.18 1.44 -1.58
C VAL A 52 -6.13 1.42 -2.67
N VAL A 53 -5.26 0.42 -2.65
CA VAL A 53 -4.15 0.28 -3.60
C VAL A 53 -4.12 -1.11 -4.17
N ALA A 54 -3.58 -1.23 -5.39
CA ALA A 54 -3.41 -2.53 -6.00
C ALA A 54 -2.23 -3.27 -5.33
N PRO A 55 -2.31 -4.59 -5.10
CA PRO A 55 -1.25 -5.38 -4.48
C PRO A 55 0.12 -5.18 -5.15
N GLU A 56 0.16 -5.03 -6.48
CA GLU A 56 1.37 -4.79 -7.26
C GLU A 56 2.05 -3.42 -7.00
N GLN A 57 1.37 -2.50 -6.32
CA GLN A 57 1.94 -1.22 -5.89
C GLN A 57 2.59 -1.31 -4.50
N LEU A 58 2.47 -2.46 -3.84
CA LEU A 58 3.00 -2.72 -2.52
C LEU A 58 4.22 -3.64 -2.60
N SER A 59 5.10 -3.48 -1.64
CA SER A 59 6.21 -4.41 -1.41
C SER A 59 6.37 -4.61 0.09
N HIS A 60 6.59 -5.86 0.49
CA HIS A 60 6.99 -6.18 1.86
C HIS A 60 8.36 -5.54 2.16
N ARG A 61 8.55 -5.12 3.41
CA ARG A 61 9.84 -4.61 3.88
C ARG A 61 10.73 -5.74 4.40
#